data_AF-A0A3B9MJ61-F1
#
_entry.id   AF-A0A3B9MJ61-F1
#
_cell.length_a   1.000
_cell.length_b   1.000
_cell.length_c   1.000
_cell.angle_alpha   90.00
_cell.angle_beta   90.00
_cell.angle_gamma   90.00
#
_symmetry.space_group_name_H-M   'P 1'
#
loop_
_entity.id
_entity.type
_entity.pdbx_description
1 polymer ?
#
loop_
_entity_poly.entity_id
_entity_poly.type
_entity_poly.pdbx_seq_one_letter_code
_entity_poly.pdbx_strand_id
1 'polypeptide(L)'
;MDLNVAFLQRLGWNQSVDRLRFHVAQDSANSSDHPLAEMLKDVEPHILIRRLDRDEDRFVSVQASVAGEIIILSNDAEFARSFFAGLFLECPPSFHTIEEFELSEAWETDSGIRARFAGMLAGAFGWDPSHNIPENIQQSLDEARGSLEIANYRACVVMARRSLEAVLKFGYERLLKQKPVNKKGHALMLNDLIQAFRSRKPLIPDHLLHVADSIRVLGNVPGAHAADIANYHFSRSDAEFALYATIHFLDQYFSKIDQEVTEYYTLTIDLDEQEEVPD
;
A
#
# COMPACT_ATOMS: atom_id res chain seq x y z
N MET A 1 -16.21 -16.12 -12.03
CA MET A 1 -14.74 -16.12 -11.96
C MET A 1 -14.38 -15.86 -10.52
N ASP A 2 -13.73 -16.83 -9.90
CA ASP A 2 -13.50 -16.83 -8.45
C ASP A 2 -12.04 -16.51 -8.16
N LEU A 3 -11.82 -15.42 -7.42
CA LEU A 3 -10.50 -14.93 -7.06
C LEU A 3 -10.03 -15.51 -5.72
N ASN A 4 -8.86 -16.12 -5.72
CA ASN A 4 -8.18 -16.65 -4.55
C ASN A 4 -7.49 -15.52 -3.75
N VAL A 5 -8.26 -14.76 -2.97
CA VAL A 5 -7.70 -13.67 -2.14
C VAL A 5 -6.66 -14.19 -1.13
N ALA A 6 -6.79 -15.43 -0.67
CA ALA A 6 -5.82 -16.06 0.23
C ALA A 6 -4.46 -16.32 -0.45
N PHE A 7 -4.44 -16.56 -1.77
CA PHE A 7 -3.20 -16.61 -2.54
C PHE A 7 -2.47 -15.27 -2.54
N LEU A 8 -3.20 -14.17 -2.77
CA LEU A 8 -2.62 -12.82 -2.71
C LEU A 8 -1.98 -12.54 -1.35
N GLN A 9 -2.67 -12.87 -0.26
CA GLN A 9 -2.15 -12.70 1.10
C GLN A 9 -0.89 -13.52 1.35
N ARG A 10 -0.85 -14.79 0.94
CA ARG A 10 0.31 -15.68 1.15
C ARG A 10 1.54 -15.25 0.37
N LEU A 11 1.35 -14.64 -0.80
CA LEU A 11 2.44 -14.06 -1.54
C LEU A 11 2.95 -12.74 -0.91
N GLY A 12 2.40 -12.26 0.21
CA GLY A 12 2.88 -11.02 0.84
C GLY A 12 2.36 -9.77 0.14
N TRP A 13 1.04 -9.74 -0.11
CA TRP A 13 0.35 -8.57 -0.67
C TRP A 13 0.70 -7.26 0.06
N ASN A 14 1.25 -6.29 -0.66
CA ASN A 14 1.59 -4.97 -0.15
C ASN A 14 0.50 -3.96 -0.53
N GLN A 15 -0.33 -3.59 0.45
CA GLN A 15 -1.46 -2.67 0.24
C GLN A 15 -1.03 -1.28 -0.28
N SER A 16 0.23 -0.88 -0.10
CA SER A 16 0.74 0.40 -0.57
C SER A 16 0.97 0.41 -2.08
N VAL A 17 1.41 -0.70 -2.68
CA VAL A 17 1.77 -0.77 -4.11
C VAL A 17 0.82 -1.63 -4.95
N ASP A 18 0.38 -2.74 -4.38
CA ASP A 18 -0.47 -3.73 -5.03
C ASP A 18 -1.90 -3.22 -5.09
N ARG A 19 -2.63 -3.61 -6.14
CA ARG A 19 -4.01 -3.15 -6.35
C ARG A 19 -4.89 -4.28 -6.79
N LEU A 20 -6.07 -4.35 -6.18
CA LEU A 20 -7.23 -5.06 -6.70
C LEU A 20 -8.31 -3.98 -6.87
N ARG A 21 -8.70 -3.70 -8.11
CA ARG A 21 -9.65 -2.64 -8.46
C ARG A 21 -10.72 -3.17 -9.37
N PHE A 22 -11.94 -2.70 -9.13
CA PHE A 22 -13.07 -2.90 -10.02
C PHE A 22 -13.20 -1.66 -10.88
N HIS A 23 -13.01 -1.83 -12.18
CA HIS A 23 -13.34 -0.83 -13.17
C HIS A 23 -14.76 -1.09 -13.64
N VAL A 24 -15.65 -0.16 -13.34
CA VAL A 24 -17.04 -0.19 -13.80
C VAL A 24 -17.19 0.75 -14.98
N ALA A 25 -18.14 0.45 -15.88
CA ALA A 25 -18.49 1.35 -16.97
C ALA A 25 -18.77 2.74 -16.39
N GLN A 26 -18.05 3.75 -16.87
CA GLN A 26 -18.34 5.13 -16.54
C GLN A 26 -19.09 5.74 -17.72
N ASP A 27 -20.30 6.23 -17.48
CA ASP A 27 -20.99 7.12 -18.41
C ASP A 27 -20.26 8.47 -18.39
N SER A 28 -19.06 8.53 -18.99
CA SER A 28 -18.31 9.77 -19.10
C SER A 28 -18.91 10.61 -20.22
N ALA A 29 -20.05 11.25 -19.92
CA ALA A 29 -20.48 12.41 -20.68
C ALA A 29 -19.48 13.54 -20.40
N ASN A 30 -18.63 13.83 -21.38
CA ASN A 30 -17.75 15.01 -21.47
C ASN A 30 -16.42 14.96 -20.69
N SER A 31 -15.33 14.70 -21.40
CA SER A 31 -14.20 15.64 -21.45
C SER A 31 -13.43 15.41 -22.75
N SER A 32 -13.55 16.34 -23.70
CA SER A 32 -13.15 16.15 -25.10
C SER A 32 -11.71 16.53 -25.44
N ASP A 33 -10.81 16.84 -24.49
CA ASP A 33 -9.45 17.31 -24.84
C ASP A 33 -8.30 16.68 -24.04
N HIS A 34 -8.55 15.68 -23.18
CA HIS A 34 -7.47 15.03 -22.41
C HIS A 34 -7.05 13.68 -23.03
N PRO A 35 -5.79 13.48 -23.46
CA PRO A 35 -5.34 12.22 -24.09
C PRO A 35 -5.60 10.97 -23.25
N LEU A 36 -5.47 11.09 -21.92
CA LEU A 36 -5.78 9.99 -21.01
C LEU A 36 -7.29 9.65 -20.98
N ALA A 37 -8.17 10.63 -21.16
CA ALA A 37 -9.60 10.38 -21.19
C ALA A 37 -10.00 9.64 -22.48
N GLU A 38 -9.32 9.90 -23.59
CA GLU A 38 -9.48 9.16 -24.84
C GLU A 38 -9.03 7.70 -24.70
N MET A 39 -7.88 7.46 -24.06
CA MET A 39 -7.41 6.09 -23.78
C MET A 39 -8.31 5.30 -22.82
N LEU A 40 -9.11 5.99 -21.99
CA LEU A 40 -9.97 5.37 -20.98
C LEU A 40 -11.43 5.22 -21.42
N LYS A 41 -11.84 5.84 -22.53
CA LYS A 41 -13.23 5.82 -23.03
C LYS A 41 -13.71 4.42 -23.42
N ASP A 42 -12.80 3.60 -23.94
CA ASP A 42 -13.12 2.27 -24.45
C ASP A 42 -12.69 1.16 -23.49
N VAL A 43 -12.40 1.50 -22.24
CA VAL A 43 -12.04 0.51 -21.22
C VAL A 43 -13.30 -0.20 -20.75
N GLU A 44 -13.46 -1.43 -21.21
CA GLU A 44 -14.55 -2.29 -20.75
C GLU A 44 -14.48 -2.52 -19.23
N PRO A 45 -15.63 -2.78 -18.58
CA PRO A 45 -15.64 -3.19 -17.18
C PRO A 45 -14.75 -4.41 -16.97
N HIS A 46 -13.80 -4.28 -16.04
CA HIS A 46 -12.83 -5.33 -15.76
C HIS A 46 -12.35 -5.26 -14.32
N ILE A 47 -11.78 -6.37 -13.86
CA ILE A 47 -11.02 -6.41 -12.62
C ILE A 47 -9.56 -6.21 -12.98
N LEU A 48 -8.92 -5.20 -12.38
CA LEU A 48 -7.49 -4.97 -12.46
C LEU A 48 -6.83 -5.48 -11.18
N ILE A 49 -5.93 -6.44 -11.32
CA ILE A 49 -5.07 -6.93 -10.24
C ILE A 49 -3.63 -6.68 -10.66
N ARG A 50 -2.87 -5.91 -9.88
CA ARG A 50 -1.43 -5.77 -10.11
C ARG A 50 -0.66 -6.07 -8.85
N ARG A 51 0.52 -6.65 -9.03
CA ARG A 51 1.42 -6.99 -7.95
C ARG A 51 2.87 -6.70 -8.33
N LEU A 52 3.59 -6.06 -7.42
CA LEU A 52 5.03 -5.82 -7.52
C LEU A 52 5.76 -6.65 -6.46
N ASP A 53 6.56 -7.59 -6.90
CA ASP A 53 7.53 -8.32 -6.09
C ASP A 53 8.90 -7.67 -6.26
N ARG A 54 9.31 -6.86 -5.27
CA ARG A 54 10.54 -6.09 -5.37
C ARG A 54 11.79 -6.93 -5.13
N ASP A 55 11.68 -7.96 -4.31
CA ASP A 55 12.85 -8.75 -3.91
C ASP A 55 13.40 -9.53 -5.11
N GLU A 56 12.51 -9.94 -6.01
CA GLU A 56 12.84 -10.66 -7.23
C GLU A 56 12.70 -9.80 -8.50
N ASP A 57 12.41 -8.50 -8.37
CA ASP A 57 12.19 -7.55 -9.48
C ASP A 57 11.13 -8.01 -10.50
N ARG A 58 10.01 -8.53 -10.00
CA ARG A 58 8.92 -9.07 -10.83
C ARG A 58 7.66 -8.24 -10.68
N PHE A 59 6.97 -8.00 -11.77
CA PHE A 59 5.71 -7.28 -11.79
C PHE A 59 4.72 -8.00 -12.68
N VAL A 60 3.51 -8.18 -12.17
CA VAL A 60 2.39 -8.76 -12.92
C VAL A 60 1.18 -7.84 -12.85
N SER A 61 0.50 -7.71 -13.98
CA SER A 61 -0.79 -7.06 -14.12
C SER A 61 -1.77 -8.01 -14.79
N VAL A 62 -2.91 -8.21 -14.17
CA VAL A 62 -4.00 -9.07 -14.63
C VAL A 62 -5.21 -8.18 -14.87
N GLN A 63 -5.77 -8.24 -16.06
CA GLN A 63 -7.02 -7.61 -16.43
C GLN A 63 -7.99 -8.72 -16.81
N ALA A 64 -9.07 -8.86 -16.04
CA ALA A 64 -10.11 -9.84 -16.32
C ALA A 64 -11.41 -9.11 -16.64
N SER A 65 -11.83 -9.17 -17.90
CA SER A 65 -13.01 -8.49 -18.40
C SER A 65 -14.30 -9.26 -18.09
N VAL A 66 -15.43 -8.55 -18.12
CA VAL A 66 -16.75 -9.19 -18.01
C VAL A 66 -17.09 -10.07 -19.21
N ALA A 67 -16.41 -9.90 -20.34
CA ALA A 67 -16.54 -10.76 -21.53
C ALA A 67 -15.82 -12.11 -21.38
N GLY A 68 -15.10 -12.33 -20.28
CA GLY A 68 -14.35 -13.57 -20.03
C GLY A 68 -12.93 -13.56 -20.60
N GLU A 69 -12.46 -12.42 -21.11
CA GLU A 69 -11.07 -12.25 -21.54
C GLU A 69 -10.19 -11.99 -20.31
N ILE A 70 -9.08 -12.73 -20.20
CA ILE A 70 -8.08 -12.54 -19.15
C ILE A 70 -6.75 -12.21 -19.81
N ILE A 71 -6.30 -10.97 -19.64
CA ILE A 71 -5.02 -10.48 -20.13
C ILE A 71 -4.05 -10.43 -18.95
N ILE A 72 -2.90 -11.09 -19.09
CA ILE A 72 -1.83 -11.06 -18.09
C ILE A 72 -0.58 -10.49 -18.74
N LEU A 73 -0.07 -9.40 -18.17
CA LEU A 73 1.18 -8.78 -18.55
C LEU A 73 2.17 -8.94 -17.41
N SER A 74 3.37 -9.40 -17.72
CA SER A 74 4.44 -9.61 -16.74
C SER A 74 5.80 -9.39 -17.41
N ASN A 75 6.79 -8.96 -16.62
CA ASN A 75 8.19 -9.00 -17.04
C ASN A 75 8.85 -10.38 -16.77
N ASP A 76 8.12 -11.29 -16.12
CA ASP A 76 8.56 -12.65 -15.82
C ASP A 76 7.44 -13.66 -16.18
N ALA A 77 7.75 -14.58 -17.09
CA ALA A 77 6.79 -15.57 -17.59
C ALA A 77 6.41 -16.64 -16.56
N GLU A 78 7.36 -17.09 -15.74
CA GLU A 78 7.09 -18.10 -14.69
C GLU A 78 6.21 -17.49 -13.60
N PHE A 79 6.47 -16.24 -13.25
CA PHE A 79 5.66 -15.47 -12.33
C PHE A 79 4.25 -15.26 -12.87
N ALA A 80 4.08 -14.93 -14.15
CA ALA A 80 2.77 -14.79 -14.78
C ALA A 80 1.94 -16.09 -14.69
N ARG A 81 2.56 -17.22 -15.05
CA ARG A 81 1.90 -18.54 -15.02
C ARG A 81 1.52 -18.96 -13.60
N SER A 82 2.46 -18.80 -12.66
CA SER A 82 2.23 -19.12 -11.25
C SER A 82 1.15 -18.22 -10.65
N PHE A 83 1.14 -16.93 -11.03
CA PHE A 83 0.15 -15.97 -10.58
C PHE A 83 -1.23 -16.30 -11.12
N PHE A 84 -1.35 -16.63 -12.42
CA PHE A 84 -2.61 -17.10 -13.03
C PHE A 84 -3.16 -18.33 -12.31
N ALA A 85 -2.34 -19.38 -12.18
CA ALA A 85 -2.73 -20.65 -11.59
C ALA A 85 -3.12 -20.52 -10.10
N GLY A 86 -2.47 -19.62 -9.38
CA GLY A 86 -2.79 -19.38 -7.97
C GLY A 86 -3.99 -18.46 -7.75
N LEU A 87 -4.18 -17.47 -8.64
CA LEU A 87 -5.18 -16.42 -8.49
C LEU A 87 -6.60 -16.89 -8.80
N PHE A 88 -6.80 -17.75 -9.79
CA PHE A 88 -8.13 -18.20 -10.20
C PHE A 88 -8.41 -19.62 -9.70
N LEU A 89 -9.45 -19.79 -8.89
CA LEU A 89 -9.78 -21.08 -8.27
C LEU A 89 -10.42 -22.09 -9.24
N GLU A 90 -11.13 -21.58 -10.24
CA GLU A 90 -11.86 -22.36 -11.25
C GLU A 90 -11.76 -21.64 -12.61
N CYS A 91 -10.59 -21.70 -13.24
CA CYS A 91 -10.38 -21.17 -14.59
C CYS A 91 -9.87 -22.30 -15.51
N PRO A 92 -10.68 -22.78 -16.46
CA PRO A 92 -12.03 -22.32 -16.78
C PRO A 92 -13.06 -22.69 -15.70
N PRO A 93 -14.20 -21.96 -15.60
CA PRO A 93 -15.29 -22.35 -14.71
C PRO A 93 -15.77 -23.77 -15.02
N SER A 94 -16.31 -24.49 -14.03
CA SER A 94 -16.73 -25.89 -14.16
C SER A 94 -17.77 -26.19 -15.26
N PHE A 95 -18.44 -25.17 -15.80
CA PHE A 95 -19.38 -25.25 -16.91
C PHE A 95 -18.77 -25.02 -18.31
N HIS A 96 -17.45 -24.76 -18.38
CA HIS A 96 -16.67 -24.63 -19.61
C HIS A 96 -15.56 -25.69 -19.66
N THR A 97 -15.14 -26.08 -20.86
CA THR A 97 -13.97 -26.96 -21.05
C THR A 97 -12.73 -26.14 -21.38
N ILE A 98 -11.53 -26.69 -21.13
CA ILE A 98 -10.28 -26.02 -21.48
C ILE A 98 -10.11 -25.82 -23.00
N GLU A 99 -10.80 -26.64 -23.79
CA GLU A 99 -10.82 -26.57 -25.26
C GLU A 99 -11.61 -25.35 -25.76
N GLU A 100 -12.48 -24.77 -24.93
CA GLU A 100 -13.24 -23.56 -25.22
C GLU A 100 -12.43 -22.27 -24.94
N PHE A 101 -11.22 -22.40 -24.39
CA PHE A 101 -10.34 -21.28 -24.07
C PHE A 101 -9.22 -21.17 -25.11
N GLU A 102 -9.11 -20.00 -25.74
CA GLU A 102 -7.94 -19.66 -26.53
C GLU A 102 -6.84 -19.12 -25.60
N LEU A 103 -5.70 -19.82 -25.56
CA LEU A 103 -4.52 -19.40 -24.82
C LEU A 103 -3.46 -18.90 -25.80
N SER A 104 -3.09 -17.63 -25.69
CA SER A 104 -1.96 -17.05 -26.41
C SER A 104 -0.91 -16.52 -25.42
N GLU A 105 0.35 -16.89 -25.63
CA GLU A 105 1.49 -16.36 -24.89
C GLU A 105 2.54 -15.88 -25.89
N ALA A 106 2.91 -14.61 -25.81
CA ALA A 106 3.89 -14.00 -26.69
C ALA A 106 4.56 -12.82 -25.98
N TRP A 107 5.77 -12.49 -26.42
CA TRP A 107 6.39 -11.21 -26.07
C TRP A 107 5.67 -10.09 -26.80
N GLU A 108 5.18 -9.12 -26.04
CA GLU A 108 4.42 -8.01 -26.61
C GLU A 108 5.34 -6.95 -27.20
N THR A 109 5.05 -6.55 -28.44
CA THR A 109 5.81 -5.53 -29.18
C THR A 109 5.00 -4.26 -29.40
N ASP A 110 3.68 -4.31 -29.19
CA ASP A 110 2.80 -3.15 -29.29
C ASP A 110 3.23 -2.06 -28.31
N SER A 111 3.54 -0.89 -28.86
CA SER A 111 4.03 0.24 -28.07
C SER A 111 2.97 0.77 -27.09
N GLY A 112 1.68 0.63 -27.41
CA GLY A 112 0.57 1.01 -26.53
C GLY A 112 0.46 0.11 -25.31
N ILE A 113 0.53 -1.21 -25.49
CA ILE A 113 0.52 -2.18 -24.40
C ILE A 113 1.78 -2.05 -23.55
N ARG A 114 2.96 -1.88 -24.16
CA ARG A 114 4.21 -1.60 -23.44
C ARG A 114 4.11 -0.31 -22.60
N ALA A 115 3.59 0.77 -23.17
CA ALA A 115 3.37 2.02 -22.44
C ALA A 115 2.36 1.88 -21.30
N ARG A 116 1.28 1.09 -21.49
CA ARG A 116 0.31 0.79 -20.44
C ARG A 116 0.94 -0.03 -19.31
N PHE A 117 1.72 -1.06 -19.65
CA PHE A 117 2.45 -1.88 -18.68
C PHE A 117 3.45 -1.03 -17.89
N ALA A 118 4.25 -0.22 -18.59
CA ALA A 118 5.18 0.74 -18.00
C ALA A 118 4.47 1.73 -17.08
N GLY A 119 3.31 2.28 -17.48
CA GLY A 119 2.52 3.17 -16.65
C GLY A 119 1.97 2.49 -15.38
N MET A 120 1.56 1.22 -15.48
CA MET A 120 1.12 0.44 -14.32
C MET A 120 2.27 0.13 -13.37
N LEU A 121 3.44 -0.20 -13.91
CA LEU A 121 4.69 -0.44 -13.17
C LEU A 121 5.19 0.84 -12.50
N ALA A 122 5.26 1.95 -13.24
CA ALA A 122 5.59 3.27 -12.71
C ALA A 122 4.56 3.71 -11.67
N GLY A 123 3.28 3.37 -11.82
CA GLY A 123 2.27 3.61 -10.78
C GLY A 123 2.40 2.67 -9.57
N ALA A 124 3.11 1.56 -9.68
CA ALA A 124 3.44 0.66 -8.56
C ALA A 124 4.73 1.10 -7.85
N PHE A 125 5.72 1.62 -8.59
CA PHE A 125 6.95 2.20 -8.05
C PHE A 125 6.76 3.62 -7.51
N GLY A 126 6.13 4.50 -8.29
CA GLY A 126 6.07 5.95 -8.10
C GLY A 126 5.08 6.42 -7.03
N TRP A 127 4.38 5.49 -6.36
CA TRP A 127 3.57 5.83 -5.20
C TRP A 127 3.68 4.75 -4.14
N ASP A 128 4.90 4.52 -3.69
CA ASP A 128 5.12 3.85 -2.41
C ASP A 128 5.35 4.90 -1.32
N PRO A 129 4.29 5.26 -0.57
CA PRO A 129 4.40 6.20 0.55
C PRO A 129 5.40 5.76 1.62
N SER A 130 5.84 4.49 1.63
CA SER A 130 6.86 4.03 2.58
C SER A 130 8.22 4.72 2.41
N HIS A 131 8.59 5.19 1.21
CA HIS A 131 9.82 5.95 1.01
C HIS A 131 9.77 7.35 1.62
N ASN A 132 8.57 7.91 1.79
CA ASN A 132 8.40 9.17 2.49
C ASN A 132 8.49 9.00 4.02
N ILE A 133 8.50 7.75 4.53
CA ILE A 133 8.64 7.47 5.95
C ILE A 133 10.11 7.70 6.35
N PRO A 134 10.39 8.65 7.26
CA PRO A 134 11.72 8.83 7.81
C PRO A 134 12.30 7.54 8.40
N GLU A 135 13.59 7.30 8.19
CA GLU A 135 14.30 6.08 8.62
C GLU A 135 14.09 5.74 10.10
N ASN A 136 14.05 6.74 10.98
CA ASN A 136 13.83 6.54 12.41
C ASN A 136 12.42 6.03 12.76
N ILE A 137 11.41 6.40 11.95
CA ILE A 137 10.03 5.90 12.08
C ILE A 137 9.96 4.47 11.55
N GLN A 138 10.60 4.20 10.41
CA GLN A 138 10.69 2.87 9.82
C GLN A 138 11.39 1.88 10.76
N GLN A 139 12.54 2.25 11.31
CA GLN A 139 13.27 1.45 12.30
C GLN A 139 12.42 1.11 13.53
N SER A 140 11.68 2.08 14.07
CA SER A 140 10.78 1.85 15.21
C SER A 140 9.63 0.89 14.84
N LEU A 141 9.16 0.95 13.59
CA LEU A 141 8.11 0.04 13.10
C LEU A 141 8.64 -1.39 12.92
N ASP A 142 9.86 -1.55 12.41
CA ASP A 142 10.48 -2.86 12.23
C ASP A 142 10.87 -3.48 13.58
N GLU A 143 11.31 -2.68 14.56
CA GLU A 143 11.46 -3.13 15.95
C GLU A 143 10.12 -3.60 16.55
N ALA A 144 9.00 -2.95 16.22
CA ALA A 144 7.68 -3.38 16.66
C ALA A 144 7.27 -4.72 16.03
N ARG A 145 7.56 -4.92 14.72
CA ARG A 145 7.32 -6.19 14.01
C ARG A 145 8.14 -7.33 14.60
N GLY A 146 9.45 -7.14 14.73
CA GLY A 146 10.33 -8.15 15.33
C GLY A 146 9.93 -8.48 16.77
N SER A 147 9.47 -7.50 17.55
CA SER A 147 8.95 -7.73 18.90
C SER A 147 7.68 -8.60 18.92
N LEU A 148 6.78 -8.45 17.94
CA LEU A 148 5.59 -9.29 17.81
C LEU A 148 5.96 -10.74 17.49
N GLU A 149 6.92 -10.95 16.58
CA GLU A 149 7.39 -12.27 16.16
C GLU A 149 7.99 -13.09 17.32
N ILE A 150 8.76 -12.45 18.21
CA ILE A 150 9.33 -13.10 19.40
C ILE A 150 8.38 -13.10 20.60
N ALA A 151 7.09 -12.80 20.40
CA ALA A 151 6.07 -12.72 21.45
C ALA A 151 6.34 -11.69 22.57
N ASN A 152 7.16 -10.66 22.30
CA ASN A 152 7.38 -9.54 23.20
C ASN A 152 6.32 -8.44 22.98
N TYR A 153 5.10 -8.73 23.42
CA TYR A 153 3.92 -7.89 23.17
C TYR A 153 4.04 -6.48 23.77
N ARG A 154 4.65 -6.35 24.95
CA ARG A 154 4.89 -5.05 25.58
C ARG A 154 5.81 -4.18 24.71
N ALA A 155 6.93 -4.73 24.24
CA ALA A 155 7.86 -3.99 23.39
C ALA A 155 7.21 -3.60 22.07
N CYS A 156 6.43 -4.51 21.47
CA CYS A 156 5.66 -4.22 20.26
C CYS A 156 4.75 -2.98 20.42
N VAL A 157 3.93 -2.94 21.49
CA VAL A 157 3.04 -1.80 21.78
C VAL A 157 3.82 -0.51 22.03
N VAL A 158 4.93 -0.57 22.78
CA VAL A 158 5.78 0.60 23.07
C VAL A 158 6.38 1.17 21.79
N MET A 159 6.91 0.31 20.91
CA MET A 159 7.51 0.74 19.65
C MET A 159 6.45 1.25 18.66
N ALA A 160 5.28 0.60 18.56
CA ALA A 160 4.17 1.10 17.75
C ALA A 160 3.71 2.50 18.20
N ARG A 161 3.63 2.75 19.51
CA ARG A 161 3.35 4.08 20.07
C ARG A 161 4.46 5.09 19.75
N ARG A 162 5.74 4.69 19.85
CA ARG A 162 6.89 5.55 19.54
C ARG A 162 6.88 5.97 18.07
N SER A 163 6.61 5.04 17.14
CA SER A 163 6.45 5.34 15.71
C SER A 163 5.32 6.34 15.48
N LEU A 164 4.18 6.17 16.15
CA LEU A 164 3.06 7.10 16.07
C LEU A 164 3.40 8.50 16.61
N GLU A 165 4.11 8.59 17.73
CA GLU A 165 4.56 9.88 18.27
C GLU A 165 5.54 10.58 17.32
N ALA A 166 6.45 9.81 16.73
CA ALA A 166 7.41 10.32 15.77
C ALA A 166 6.74 10.82 14.48
N VAL A 167 5.75 10.10 13.92
CA VAL A 167 5.04 10.58 12.72
C VAL A 167 4.21 11.83 13.02
N LEU A 168 3.59 11.94 14.20
CA LEU A 168 2.86 13.16 14.57
C LEU A 168 3.81 14.34 14.81
N LYS A 169 5.02 14.13 15.35
CA LYS A 169 6.04 15.18 15.44
C LYS A 169 6.51 15.64 14.06
N PHE A 170 6.76 14.69 13.17
CA PHE A 170 7.10 14.96 11.78
C PHE A 170 6.00 15.77 11.07
N GLY A 171 4.76 15.32 11.17
CA GLY A 171 3.62 16.04 10.62
C GLY A 171 3.32 17.38 11.29
N TYR A 172 3.71 17.57 12.56
CA TYR A 172 3.58 18.85 13.23
C TYR A 172 4.46 19.91 12.53
N GLU A 173 5.68 19.55 12.15
CA GLU A 173 6.58 20.43 11.40
C GLU A 173 6.09 20.64 9.96
N ARG A 174 5.64 19.58 9.28
CA ARG A 174 5.24 19.68 7.87
C ARG A 174 3.86 20.30 7.66
N LEU A 175 2.85 19.87 8.40
CA LEU A 175 1.45 20.30 8.20
C LEU A 175 1.14 21.57 8.99
N LEU A 176 1.70 21.74 10.19
CA LEU A 176 1.46 22.94 11.01
C LEU A 176 2.53 24.02 10.87
N LYS A 177 3.63 23.73 10.17
CA LYS A 177 4.78 24.64 9.95
C LYS A 177 5.33 25.20 11.27
N GLN A 178 5.33 24.39 12.33
CA GLN A 178 5.75 24.75 13.68
C GLN A 178 6.61 23.64 14.29
N LYS A 179 7.49 23.98 15.24
CA LYS A 179 8.23 22.96 16.01
C LYS A 179 7.32 22.31 17.06
N PRO A 180 7.37 20.99 17.27
CA PRO A 180 6.56 20.29 18.26
C PRO A 180 7.13 20.48 19.67
N VAL A 181 7.16 21.72 20.15
CA VAL A 181 7.65 22.10 21.48
C VAL A 181 6.59 22.85 22.28
N ASN A 182 6.55 22.62 23.59
CA ASN A 182 5.67 23.33 24.50
C ASN A 182 6.23 24.73 24.84
N LYS A 183 5.46 25.52 25.62
CA LYS A 183 5.86 26.87 26.06
C LYS A 183 7.18 26.93 26.85
N LYS A 184 7.64 25.80 27.40
CA LYS A 184 8.90 25.66 28.14
C LYS A 184 10.05 25.15 27.25
N GLY A 185 9.82 24.95 25.96
CA GLY A 185 10.81 24.45 25.01
C GLY A 185 11.01 22.93 25.02
N HIS A 186 10.22 22.17 25.81
CA HIS A 186 10.30 20.70 25.79
C HIS A 186 9.46 20.13 24.65
N ALA A 187 9.87 18.99 24.10
CA ALA A 187 9.11 18.29 23.07
C ALA A 187 7.67 17.98 23.54
N LEU A 188 6.69 18.15 22.65
CA LEU A 188 5.31 17.77 22.90
C LEU A 188 5.18 16.26 23.03
N MET A 189 4.36 15.83 24.00
CA MET A 189 4.01 14.43 24.20
C MET A 189 2.89 14.02 23.22
N LEU A 190 2.72 12.72 23.00
CA LEU A 190 1.69 12.19 22.09
C LEU A 190 0.28 12.75 22.34
N ASN A 191 -0.14 12.92 23.60
CA ASN A 191 -1.44 13.53 23.91
C ASN A 191 -1.53 14.98 23.41
N ASP A 192 -0.51 15.79 23.64
CA ASP A 192 -0.51 17.20 23.26
C ASP A 192 -0.49 17.35 21.73
N LEU A 193 0.23 16.46 21.03
CA LEU A 193 0.22 16.38 19.57
C LEU A 193 -1.18 16.08 19.03
N ILE A 194 -1.85 15.05 19.55
CA ILE A 194 -3.22 14.67 19.14
C ILE A 194 -4.18 15.83 19.37
N GLN A 195 -4.13 16.47 20.54
CA GLN A 195 -5.02 17.60 20.85
C GLN A 195 -4.73 18.82 19.97
N ALA A 196 -3.46 19.08 19.64
CA ALA A 196 -3.10 20.15 18.72
C ALA A 196 -3.68 19.91 17.31
N PHE A 197 -3.60 18.68 16.79
CA PHE A 197 -4.23 18.34 15.51
C PHE A 197 -5.75 18.39 15.56
N ARG A 198 -6.40 17.95 16.65
CA ARG A 198 -7.86 18.08 16.83
C ARG A 198 -8.33 19.54 16.87
N SER A 199 -7.52 20.42 17.46
CA SER A 199 -7.86 21.84 17.63
C SER A 199 -7.80 22.66 16.34
N ARG A 200 -7.21 22.13 15.26
CA ARG A 200 -7.10 22.79 13.97
C ARG A 200 -7.98 22.06 12.94
N LYS A 201 -8.68 22.82 12.08
CA LYS A 201 -9.50 22.24 10.99
C LYS A 201 -8.66 21.23 10.18
N PRO A 202 -9.26 20.08 9.80
CA PRO A 202 -8.56 18.81 9.90
C PRO A 202 -7.54 18.66 8.79
N LEU A 203 -6.27 18.78 9.16
CA LEU A 203 -5.15 18.31 8.36
C LEU A 203 -5.03 16.78 8.46
N ILE A 204 -5.36 16.23 9.64
CA ILE A 204 -5.50 14.78 9.86
C ILE A 204 -6.97 14.48 10.18
N PRO A 205 -7.62 13.53 9.48
CA PRO A 205 -8.99 13.10 9.79
C PRO A 205 -9.17 12.61 11.23
N ASP A 206 -10.32 12.94 11.83
CA ASP A 206 -10.58 12.66 13.25
C ASP A 206 -10.59 11.16 13.59
N HIS A 207 -11.06 10.31 12.66
CA HIS A 207 -11.01 8.86 12.84
C HIS A 207 -9.57 8.34 13.01
N LEU A 208 -8.59 8.91 12.30
CA LEU A 208 -7.18 8.57 12.50
C LEU A 208 -6.64 9.10 13.83
N LEU A 209 -7.09 10.28 14.26
CA LEU A 209 -6.74 10.80 15.58
C LEU A 209 -7.33 9.94 16.71
N HIS A 210 -8.50 9.33 16.52
CA HIS A 210 -9.05 8.33 17.45
C HIS A 210 -8.23 7.05 17.49
N VAL A 211 -7.76 6.57 16.33
CA VAL A 211 -6.82 5.43 16.27
C VAL A 211 -5.54 5.76 17.05
N ALA A 212 -4.98 6.95 16.81
CA ALA A 212 -3.79 7.43 17.51
C ALA A 212 -4.00 7.51 19.04
N ASP A 213 -5.15 8.02 19.47
CA ASP A 213 -5.52 8.11 20.89
C ASP A 213 -5.71 6.72 21.53
N SER A 214 -6.25 5.76 20.77
CA SER A 214 -6.41 4.37 21.23
C SER A 214 -5.06 3.70 21.48
N ILE A 215 -4.11 3.86 20.55
CA ILE A 215 -2.71 3.39 20.72
C ILE A 215 -2.04 4.10 21.91
N ARG A 216 -2.27 5.41 22.07
CA ARG A 216 -1.76 6.17 23.23
C ARG A 216 -2.28 5.59 24.55
N VAL A 217 -3.59 5.32 24.64
CA VAL A 217 -4.21 4.73 25.84
C VAL A 217 -3.60 3.36 26.13
N LEU A 218 -3.55 2.47 25.13
CA LEU A 218 -2.99 1.13 25.26
C LEU A 218 -1.51 1.15 25.67
N GLY A 219 -0.70 2.01 25.03
CA GLY A 219 0.72 2.17 25.35
C GLY A 219 1.00 2.90 26.67
N ASN A 220 -0.03 3.37 27.39
CA ASN A 220 0.10 3.92 28.74
C ASN A 220 -0.23 2.89 29.85
N VAL A 221 -0.63 1.66 29.48
CA VAL A 221 -1.05 0.62 30.41
C VAL A 221 0.11 0.03 31.25
N PRO A 222 1.37 0.46 31.07
CA PRO A 222 2.18 0.82 32.23
C PRO A 222 3.17 1.97 31.91
N GLY A 223 2.74 3.21 32.15
CA GLY A 223 3.61 4.40 32.10
C GLY A 223 3.06 5.67 32.78
N ALA A 224 1.78 5.70 33.17
CA ALA A 224 1.17 6.89 33.82
C ALA A 224 0.68 6.65 35.26
N HIS A 225 0.71 5.42 35.74
CA HIS A 225 0.53 5.11 37.17
C HIS A 225 1.88 4.77 37.77
N ALA A 226 2.21 5.36 38.92
CA ALA A 226 3.38 5.00 39.72
C ALA A 226 3.31 3.57 40.30
N ALA A 227 2.23 2.83 39.99
CA ALA A 227 2.04 1.43 40.31
C ALA A 227 1.72 0.68 39.02
N ASP A 228 2.40 -0.43 38.79
CA ASP A 228 1.96 -1.43 37.81
C ASP A 228 0.48 -1.73 38.06
N ILE A 229 -0.35 -1.74 37.00
CA ILE A 229 -1.70 -2.29 37.12
C ILE A 229 -1.49 -3.77 37.42
N ALA A 230 -1.70 -4.14 38.69
CA ALA A 230 -1.49 -5.49 39.16
C ALA A 230 -2.20 -6.47 38.21
N ASN A 231 -1.42 -7.38 37.62
CA ASN A 231 -1.88 -8.44 36.72
C ASN A 231 -2.25 -8.04 35.28
N TYR A 232 -2.01 -6.81 34.82
CA TYR A 232 -2.16 -6.51 33.39
C TYR A 232 -0.98 -7.07 32.59
N HIS A 233 -1.29 -7.98 31.66
CA HIS A 233 -0.33 -8.55 30.73
C HIS A 233 -0.76 -8.17 29.32
N PHE A 234 0.15 -7.58 28.55
CA PHE A 234 -0.09 -7.34 27.14
C PHE A 234 -0.35 -8.67 26.44
N SER A 235 -1.51 -8.78 25.81
CA SER A 235 -1.88 -9.92 25.00
C SER A 235 -1.30 -9.80 23.59
N ARG A 236 -1.29 -10.92 22.86
CA ARG A 236 -1.00 -10.91 21.42
C ARG A 236 -1.93 -9.98 20.65
N SER A 237 -3.22 -9.98 20.98
CA SER A 237 -4.22 -9.10 20.36
C SER A 237 -3.94 -7.62 20.61
N ASP A 238 -3.43 -7.25 21.78
CA ASP A 238 -3.05 -5.86 22.06
C ASP A 238 -1.89 -5.42 21.16
N ALA A 239 -0.89 -6.29 21.00
CA ALA A 239 0.26 -6.02 20.16
C ALA A 239 -0.09 -5.97 18.67
N GLU A 240 -0.89 -6.92 18.18
CA GLU A 240 -1.40 -6.93 16.80
C GLU A 240 -2.24 -5.68 16.52
N PHE A 241 -3.16 -5.32 17.43
CA PHE A 241 -3.94 -4.09 17.30
C PHE A 241 -3.04 -2.86 17.21
N ALA A 242 -2.09 -2.69 18.14
CA ALA A 242 -1.21 -1.53 18.15
C ALA A 242 -0.37 -1.43 16.87
N LEU A 243 0.22 -2.55 16.43
CA LEU A 243 1.06 -2.60 15.23
C LEU A 243 0.24 -2.29 13.97
N TYR A 244 -0.86 -3.00 13.74
CA TYR A 244 -1.65 -2.82 12.52
C TYR A 244 -2.34 -1.46 12.48
N ALA A 245 -2.78 -0.94 13.63
CA ALA A 245 -3.32 0.41 13.73
C ALA A 245 -2.26 1.49 13.41
N THR A 246 -1.02 1.32 13.88
CA THR A 246 0.09 2.21 13.53
C THR A 246 0.45 2.11 12.05
N ILE A 247 0.52 0.90 11.48
CA ILE A 247 0.76 0.69 10.04
C ILE A 247 -0.32 1.39 9.21
N HIS A 248 -1.59 1.20 9.57
CA HIS A 248 -2.70 1.86 8.91
C HIS A 248 -2.62 3.38 9.02
N PHE A 249 -2.27 3.92 10.19
CA PHE A 249 -2.09 5.36 10.37
C PHE A 249 -0.97 5.90 9.46
N LEU A 250 0.18 5.23 9.42
CA LEU A 250 1.32 5.61 8.58
C LEU A 250 0.95 5.57 7.09
N ASP A 251 0.29 4.49 6.65
CA ASP A 251 -0.21 4.38 5.28
C ASP A 251 -1.13 5.55 4.95
N GLN A 252 -2.17 5.82 5.74
CA GLN A 252 -3.08 6.95 5.46
C GLN A 252 -2.37 8.30 5.52
N TYR A 253 -1.41 8.47 6.43
CA TYR A 253 -0.64 9.71 6.55
C TYR A 253 0.19 9.98 5.30
N PHE A 254 1.08 9.06 4.92
CA PHE A 254 2.01 9.27 3.81
C PHE A 254 1.38 9.07 2.43
N SER A 255 0.25 8.35 2.34
CA SER A 255 -0.48 8.20 1.08
C SER A 255 -1.44 9.38 0.84
N LYS A 256 -2.24 9.80 1.83
CA LYS A 256 -3.38 10.69 1.57
C LYS A 256 -3.25 12.08 2.18
N ILE A 257 -2.46 12.23 3.24
CA ILE A 257 -2.41 13.46 4.04
C ILE A 257 -1.18 14.29 3.67
N ASP A 258 0.01 13.69 3.74
CA ASP A 258 1.26 14.34 3.40
C ASP A 258 1.50 14.27 1.90
N GLN A 259 1.07 15.31 1.18
CA GLN A 259 1.23 15.42 -0.27
C GLN A 259 2.60 15.98 -0.68
N GLU A 260 3.47 16.31 0.27
CA GLU A 260 4.78 16.91 0.00
C GLU A 260 5.80 15.81 -0.33
N VAL A 261 6.02 15.60 -1.63
CA VAL A 261 6.94 14.60 -2.19
C VAL A 261 8.39 14.97 -1.87
N THR A 262 9.11 14.09 -1.15
CA THR A 262 10.53 14.29 -0.81
C THR A 262 11.49 13.70 -1.83
N GLU A 263 11.10 12.62 -2.51
CA GLU A 263 11.93 11.93 -3.51
C GLU A 263 11.09 11.53 -4.73
N TYR A 264 11.68 11.65 -5.92
CA TYR A 264 11.10 11.16 -7.17
C TYR A 264 11.98 10.02 -7.69
N TYR A 265 11.39 8.85 -7.87
CA TYR A 265 12.02 7.78 -8.63
C TYR A 265 11.59 7.89 -10.09
N THR A 266 12.57 8.09 -10.96
CA THR A 266 12.36 8.06 -12.40
C THR A 266 12.73 6.68 -12.93
N LEU A 267 11.76 5.99 -13.53
CA LEU A 267 12.03 4.78 -14.30
C LEU A 267 12.43 5.21 -15.72
N THR A 268 13.66 4.88 -16.13
CA THR A 268 14.08 5.02 -17.52
C THR A 268 13.84 3.69 -18.22
N ILE A 269 13.03 3.69 -19.27
CA ILE A 269 12.82 2.53 -20.13
C ILE A 269 13.47 2.86 -21.46
N ASP A 270 14.55 2.15 -21.80
CA ASP A 270 15.13 2.22 -23.13
C ASP A 270 14.19 1.48 -24.10
N LEU A 271 13.64 2.22 -25.06
CA LEU A 271 12.74 1.68 -26.09
C LEU A 271 13.50 1.26 -27.37
N ASP A 272 14.81 1.51 -27.42
CA ASP A 272 15.66 1.43 -28.60
C ASP A 272 16.50 0.13 -28.70
N GLU A 273 15.96 -1.02 -28.27
CA GLU A 273 16.51 -2.30 -28.73
C GLU A 273 15.83 -2.69 -30.05
N GLN A 274 16.37 -2.16 -31.15
CA GLN A 274 16.22 -2.81 -32.46
C GLN A 274 17.02 -4.12 -32.38
N GLU A 275 16.34 -5.24 -32.18
CA GLU A 275 16.95 -6.55 -32.42
C GLU A 275 17.46 -6.57 -33.87
N GLU A 276 18.78 -6.58 -34.03
CA GLU A 276 19.42 -6.93 -35.30
C GLU A 276 18.97 -8.34 -35.66
N VAL A 277 18.07 -8.43 -36.64
CA VAL A 277 17.72 -9.69 -37.28
C VAL A 277 19.00 -10.21 -37.95
N PRO A 278 19.55 -11.37 -37.54
CA PRO A 278 20.72 -11.93 -38.21
C PRO A 278 20.30 -12.42 -39.61
N ASP A 279 21.01 -11.94 -40.63
CA ASP A 279 20.91 -12.37 -42.04
C ASP A 279 21.12 -13.88 -42.24
#